data_AF-A0A815ASG1-F1
#
_entry.id   AF-A0A815ASG1-F1
#
_cell.length_a   1.000
_cell.length_b   1.000
_cell.length_c   1.000
_cell.angle_alpha   90.00
_cell.angle_beta   90.00
_cell.angle_gamma   90.00
#
_symmetry.space_group_name_H-M   'P 1'
#
loop_
_entity.id
_entity.type
_entity.pdbx_description
1 polymer ?
#
loop_
_entity_poly.entity_id
_entity_poly.type
_entity_poly.pdbx_seq_one_letter_code
_entity_poly.pdbx_strand_id
1 'polypeptide(L)'
;MIPLQDENLIETSLEFYGKVSQLLLRYVGVRPTDSEVTFSSQTPWIWRLLPDYYIDDIWDFLMSAAMMVPQTLSKRNIDDILTLMIFVICAPRHYIQNPHIIAKAVEVIHWLCARSEHTFLRQATEYIFNHRLAQDSLVRALTKLYADVETTGAATEFYDKFNIRYHISIIFKYAWQKPAFRHSFLTTARDEKEFIRFLNMAINDVTYLLDESLQLLKKIHDIETDIDNKEEWEATPMETRMTKTQQLSQYESQCCTYLPLGMETLHMLEYLSANEPGPFCSPELVDRLAAVLDFNLNELCGPNSRYLKVKEPSKCCFDPKRLLEKIVELYCNLTRDERFAEAITRDERSYRPTLFQTAIERMQNRNITTSSRLEILYSLSQQAHAIAEEKLKEEMDLSDAPDEFRDPLMCTVMTDPVILPSGVTMDRSVITKHLLNSSTDPFNRLPLTVDQLQPAVELKEQIDNWIRTKKNRTV
;
A
#
# COMPACT_ATOMS: atom_id res chain seq x y z
N MET A 1 -19.76 -34.45 -5.29
CA MET A 1 -20.33 -33.22 -4.70
C MET A 1 -21.31 -33.51 -3.56
N ILE A 2 -22.17 -34.55 -3.63
CA ILE A 2 -23.13 -34.90 -2.55
C ILE A 2 -22.48 -35.28 -1.18
N PRO A 3 -21.32 -35.98 -1.10
CA PRO A 3 -20.76 -36.39 0.20
C PRO A 3 -20.24 -35.23 1.08
N LEU A 4 -19.83 -34.11 0.48
CA LEU A 4 -19.29 -32.94 1.20
C LEU A 4 -20.39 -32.06 1.81
N GLN A 5 -21.66 -32.40 1.60
CA GLN A 5 -22.82 -31.77 2.23
C GLN A 5 -23.38 -32.62 3.39
N ASP A 6 -22.84 -33.82 3.64
CA ASP A 6 -23.24 -34.65 4.77
C ASP A 6 -22.63 -34.09 6.06
N GLU A 7 -23.48 -33.47 6.88
CA GLU A 7 -23.08 -32.85 8.14
C GLU A 7 -22.35 -33.84 9.07
N ASN A 8 -22.79 -35.10 9.15
CA ASN A 8 -22.18 -36.08 10.06
C ASN A 8 -20.75 -36.44 9.63
N LEU A 9 -20.51 -36.54 8.32
CA LEU A 9 -19.19 -36.83 7.77
C LEU A 9 -18.25 -35.64 8.02
N ILE A 10 -18.71 -34.42 7.79
CA ILE A 10 -17.94 -33.20 8.05
C ILE A 10 -17.64 -33.06 9.55
N GLU A 11 -18.59 -33.33 10.43
CA GLU A 11 -18.39 -33.29 11.87
C GLU A 11 -17.37 -34.32 12.35
N THR A 12 -17.46 -35.57 11.87
CA THR A 12 -16.49 -36.62 12.21
C THR A 12 -15.08 -36.26 11.70
N SER A 13 -15.01 -35.62 10.52
CA SER A 13 -13.75 -35.15 9.95
C SER A 13 -13.17 -33.98 10.74
N LEU A 14 -14.01 -33.02 11.18
CA LEU A 14 -13.60 -31.93 12.09
C LEU A 14 -13.06 -32.47 13.41
N GLU A 15 -13.67 -33.52 13.97
CA GLU A 15 -13.14 -34.20 15.16
C GLU A 15 -11.76 -34.81 14.94
N PHE A 16 -11.55 -35.44 13.78
CA PHE A 16 -10.26 -35.99 13.41
C PHE A 16 -9.20 -34.89 13.27
N TYR A 17 -9.48 -33.85 12.47
CA TYR A 17 -8.54 -32.75 12.26
C TYR A 17 -8.30 -31.91 13.52
N GLY A 18 -9.29 -31.79 14.41
CA GLY A 18 -9.11 -31.20 15.74
C GLY A 18 -8.10 -31.99 16.58
N LYS A 19 -8.20 -33.32 16.61
CA LYS A 19 -7.22 -34.19 17.30
C LYS A 19 -5.83 -34.13 16.66
N VAL A 20 -5.75 -34.08 15.33
CA VAL A 20 -4.48 -33.88 14.62
C VAL A 20 -3.87 -32.53 15.00
N SER A 21 -4.66 -31.46 14.99
CA SER A 21 -4.22 -30.12 15.37
C SER A 21 -3.72 -30.07 16.81
N GLN A 22 -4.42 -30.73 17.73
CA GLN A 22 -4.00 -30.87 19.12
C GLN A 22 -2.66 -31.63 19.24
N LEU A 23 -2.45 -32.69 18.46
CA LEU A 23 -1.19 -33.43 18.44
C LEU A 23 -0.04 -32.56 17.91
N LEU A 24 -0.28 -31.83 16.82
CA LEU A 24 0.67 -30.91 16.21
C LEU A 24 1.08 -29.80 17.19
N LEU A 25 0.11 -29.16 17.84
CA LEU A 25 0.34 -28.14 18.86
C LEU A 25 1.15 -28.69 20.05
N ARG A 26 0.90 -29.93 20.49
CA ARG A 26 1.69 -30.58 21.55
C ARG A 26 3.16 -30.77 21.18
N TYR A 27 3.48 -31.06 19.92
CA TYR A 27 4.87 -31.20 19.48
C TYR A 27 5.68 -29.91 19.59
N VAL A 28 5.01 -28.76 19.48
CA VAL A 28 5.60 -27.42 19.62
C VAL A 28 5.39 -26.81 21.00
N GLY A 29 4.79 -27.56 21.93
CA GLY A 29 4.60 -27.13 23.31
C GLY A 29 3.51 -26.08 23.51
N VAL A 30 2.57 -25.95 22.57
CA VAL A 30 1.45 -25.00 22.62
C VAL A 30 0.17 -25.73 22.99
N ARG A 31 -0.66 -25.13 23.84
CA ARG A 31 -2.02 -25.57 24.12
C ARG A 31 -3.01 -24.44 23.80
N PRO A 32 -4.24 -24.75 23.36
CA PRO A 32 -5.28 -23.75 23.09
C PRO A 32 -5.62 -22.85 24.27
N THR A 33 -5.38 -23.32 25.49
CA THR A 33 -5.66 -22.57 26.73
C THR A 33 -4.46 -21.78 27.24
N ASP A 34 -3.30 -21.84 26.57
CA ASP A 34 -2.11 -21.20 27.08
C ASP A 34 -2.26 -19.69 27.01
N SER A 35 -2.07 -19.05 28.17
CA SER A 35 -2.13 -17.60 28.29
C SER A 35 -0.92 -16.93 27.64
N GLU A 36 0.22 -17.61 27.53
CA GLU A 36 1.42 -17.09 26.87
C GLU A 36 2.09 -18.21 26.07
N VAL A 37 2.37 -17.94 24.80
CA VAL A 37 3.07 -18.87 23.92
C VAL A 37 4.52 -18.42 23.80
N THR A 38 5.44 -19.20 24.35
CA THR A 38 6.89 -18.94 24.22
C THR A 38 7.47 -19.77 23.08
N PHE A 39 8.00 -19.10 22.06
CA PHE A 39 8.68 -19.78 20.96
C PHE A 39 10.10 -20.16 21.35
N SER A 40 10.47 -21.43 21.14
CA SER A 40 11.85 -21.89 21.34
C SER A 40 12.76 -21.38 20.23
N SER A 41 14.04 -21.14 20.56
CA SER A 41 15.06 -20.73 19.59
C SER A 41 15.36 -21.80 18.55
N GLN A 42 15.09 -23.07 18.86
CA GLN A 42 15.21 -24.19 17.94
C GLN A 42 13.86 -24.90 17.80
N THR A 43 13.49 -25.23 16.56
CA THR A 43 12.30 -26.02 16.26
C THR A 43 12.47 -27.45 16.79
N PRO A 44 11.47 -28.03 17.48
CA PRO A 44 11.51 -29.43 17.89
C PRO A 44 11.79 -30.35 16.71
N TRP A 45 12.69 -31.33 16.89
CA TRP A 45 13.11 -32.22 15.80
C TRP A 45 11.93 -32.99 15.19
N ILE A 46 10.95 -33.39 16.02
CA ILE A 46 9.76 -34.10 15.56
C ILE A 46 8.91 -33.24 14.63
N TRP A 47 8.80 -31.94 14.89
CA TRP A 47 8.07 -30.99 14.03
C TRP A 47 8.75 -30.85 12.67
N ARG A 48 10.09 -30.78 12.65
CA ARG A 48 10.88 -30.66 11.41
C ARG A 48 10.77 -31.89 10.49
N LEU A 49 10.34 -33.03 11.02
CA LEU A 49 10.15 -34.26 10.24
C LEU A 49 8.74 -34.36 9.64
N LEU A 50 7.80 -33.52 10.07
CA LEU A 50 6.43 -33.58 9.58
C LEU A 50 6.34 -32.98 8.18
N PRO A 51 5.73 -33.71 7.23
CA PRO A 51 5.39 -33.15 5.93
C PRO A 51 4.41 -31.97 6.02
N ASP A 52 4.64 -30.98 5.19
CA ASP A 52 3.80 -29.79 5.04
C ASP A 52 2.32 -30.12 4.74
N TYR A 53 2.05 -31.22 4.02
CA TYR A 53 0.69 -31.60 3.61
C TYR A 53 -0.24 -31.88 4.81
N TYR A 54 0.30 -32.23 5.98
CA TYR A 54 -0.53 -32.44 7.19
C TYR A 54 -1.27 -31.16 7.59
N ILE A 55 -0.64 -30.00 7.38
CA ILE A 55 -1.22 -28.70 7.67
C ILE A 55 -2.03 -28.21 6.47
N ASP A 56 -1.51 -28.43 5.26
CA ASP A 56 -2.16 -27.99 4.03
C ASP A 56 -3.56 -28.60 3.81
N ASP A 57 -3.72 -29.90 4.12
CA ASP A 57 -4.98 -30.64 4.01
C ASP A 57 -6.02 -30.13 5.03
N ILE A 58 -5.59 -29.73 6.23
CA ILE A 58 -6.47 -29.12 7.24
C ILE A 58 -7.06 -27.80 6.71
N TRP A 59 -6.27 -26.99 5.98
CA TRP A 59 -6.75 -25.74 5.39
C TRP A 59 -7.75 -25.96 4.26
N ASP A 60 -7.48 -26.90 3.35
CA ASP A 60 -8.43 -27.24 2.27
C ASP A 60 -9.76 -27.75 2.83
N PHE A 61 -9.68 -28.61 3.83
CA PHE A 61 -10.84 -29.14 4.51
C PHE A 61 -11.62 -28.03 5.22
N LEU A 62 -10.95 -27.19 6.01
CA LEU A 62 -11.59 -26.11 6.75
C LEU A 62 -12.23 -25.08 5.81
N MET A 63 -11.55 -24.72 4.72
CA MET A 63 -12.10 -23.84 3.68
C MET A 63 -13.36 -24.45 3.07
N SER A 64 -13.32 -25.73 2.70
CA SER A 64 -14.45 -26.46 2.11
C SER A 64 -15.63 -26.57 3.08
N ALA A 65 -15.37 -26.91 4.34
CA ALA A 65 -16.39 -27.00 5.39
C ALA A 65 -17.04 -25.64 5.65
N ALA A 66 -16.25 -24.56 5.70
CA ALA A 66 -16.76 -23.22 5.88
C ALA A 66 -17.65 -22.79 4.70
N MET A 67 -17.26 -23.12 3.46
CA MET A 67 -18.04 -22.81 2.26
C MET A 67 -19.34 -23.60 2.12
N MET A 68 -19.30 -24.90 2.43
CA MET A 68 -20.42 -25.80 2.12
C MET A 68 -21.37 -26.03 3.30
N VAL A 69 -20.84 -26.14 4.53
CA VAL A 69 -21.59 -26.58 5.72
C VAL A 69 -21.15 -25.80 6.98
N PRO A 70 -21.27 -24.44 6.98
CA PRO A 70 -20.72 -23.58 8.04
C PRO A 70 -21.27 -23.87 9.44
N GLN A 71 -22.45 -24.47 9.57
CA GLN A 71 -23.07 -24.86 10.85
C GLN A 71 -22.24 -25.84 11.68
N THR A 72 -21.43 -26.66 11.01
CA THR A 72 -20.56 -27.65 11.67
C THR A 72 -19.41 -27.00 12.44
N LEU A 73 -19.07 -25.74 12.13
CA LEU A 73 -17.99 -24.97 12.77
C LEU A 73 -18.35 -24.43 14.17
N SER A 74 -19.57 -24.67 14.65
CA SER A 74 -20.06 -24.20 15.95
C SER A 74 -19.59 -25.02 17.16
N LYS A 75 -18.93 -26.16 16.93
CA LYS A 75 -18.56 -27.13 17.98
C LYS A 75 -17.12 -26.93 18.47
N ARG A 76 -16.86 -27.28 19.74
CA ARG A 76 -15.56 -27.19 20.45
C ARG A 76 -14.33 -27.75 19.72
N ASN A 77 -14.51 -28.59 18.70
CA ASN A 77 -13.41 -29.27 18.01
C ASN A 77 -12.68 -28.38 17.01
N ILE A 78 -13.25 -27.22 16.65
CA ILE A 78 -12.60 -26.26 15.75
C ILE A 78 -11.52 -25.43 16.46
N ASP A 79 -11.63 -25.23 17.77
CA ASP A 79 -10.73 -24.37 18.57
C ASP A 79 -9.26 -24.79 18.44
N ASP A 80 -8.98 -26.10 18.45
CA ASP A 80 -7.64 -26.66 18.23
C ASP A 80 -7.11 -26.34 16.81
N ILE A 81 -7.99 -26.41 15.80
CA ILE A 81 -7.66 -26.11 14.40
C ILE A 81 -7.34 -24.62 14.25
N LEU A 82 -8.16 -23.74 14.83
CA LEU A 82 -7.95 -22.29 14.79
C LEU A 82 -6.70 -21.89 15.57
N THR A 83 -6.42 -22.54 16.71
CA THR A 83 -5.18 -22.34 17.47
C THR A 83 -3.96 -22.72 16.65
N LEU A 84 -4.00 -23.88 15.95
CA LEU A 84 -2.93 -24.29 15.04
C LEU A 84 -2.74 -23.25 13.94
N MET A 85 -3.81 -22.69 13.39
CA MET A 85 -3.75 -21.66 12.36
C MET A 85 -3.06 -20.39 12.85
N ILE A 86 -3.45 -19.91 14.04
CA ILE A 86 -2.84 -18.74 14.67
C ILE A 86 -1.36 -19.01 14.94
N PHE A 87 -1.02 -20.20 15.44
CA PHE A 87 0.37 -20.61 15.62
C PHE A 87 1.14 -20.60 14.30
N VAL A 88 0.59 -21.20 13.23
CA VAL A 88 1.22 -21.29 11.91
C VAL A 88 1.54 -19.91 11.34
N ILE A 89 0.65 -18.93 11.55
CA ILE A 89 0.85 -17.56 11.08
C ILE A 89 1.82 -16.79 11.99
N CYS A 90 1.66 -16.90 13.31
CA CYS A 90 2.39 -16.07 14.27
C CYS A 90 3.76 -16.63 14.65
N ALA A 91 4.01 -17.92 14.39
CA ALA A 91 5.27 -18.54 14.73
C ALA A 91 6.43 -17.95 13.91
N PRO A 92 7.63 -17.87 14.49
CA PRO A 92 8.82 -17.52 13.73
C PRO A 92 9.02 -18.44 12.52
N ARG A 93 9.60 -17.89 11.44
CA ARG A 93 9.85 -18.59 10.15
C ARG A 93 10.61 -19.92 10.27
N HIS A 94 11.37 -20.16 11.35
CA HIS A 94 12.05 -21.45 11.55
C HIS A 94 11.10 -22.60 11.90
N TYR A 95 9.86 -22.32 12.31
CA TYR A 95 8.83 -23.35 12.48
C TYR A 95 8.19 -23.74 11.14
N ILE A 96 7.91 -22.76 10.27
CA ILE A 96 7.26 -23.00 8.98
C ILE A 96 7.97 -22.18 7.92
N GLN A 97 8.72 -22.89 7.08
CA GLN A 97 9.53 -22.27 6.03
C GLN A 97 8.74 -22.02 4.76
N ASN A 98 7.73 -22.85 4.49
CA ASN A 98 6.91 -22.78 3.29
C ASN A 98 5.89 -21.61 3.38
N PRO A 99 6.06 -20.54 2.59
CA PRO A 99 5.18 -19.37 2.65
C PRO A 99 3.76 -19.65 2.15
N HIS A 100 3.57 -20.66 1.29
CA HIS A 100 2.25 -20.97 0.73
C HIS A 100 1.28 -21.51 1.79
N ILE A 101 1.79 -22.27 2.77
CA ILE A 101 0.96 -22.77 3.89
C ILE A 101 0.45 -21.61 4.75
N ILE A 102 1.31 -20.62 4.98
CA ILE A 102 0.96 -19.41 5.72
C ILE A 102 -0.06 -18.59 4.91
N ALA A 103 0.18 -18.42 3.60
CA ALA A 103 -0.74 -17.72 2.70
C ALA A 103 -2.14 -18.36 2.67
N LYS A 104 -2.22 -19.69 2.62
CA LYS A 104 -3.48 -20.44 2.66
C LYS A 104 -4.19 -20.31 4.00
N ALA A 105 -3.45 -20.35 5.12
CA ALA A 105 -4.02 -20.06 6.43
C ALA A 105 -4.62 -18.64 6.49
N VAL A 106 -3.92 -17.65 5.94
CA VAL A 106 -4.40 -16.27 5.80
C VAL A 106 -5.64 -16.18 4.91
N GLU A 107 -5.70 -16.93 3.81
CA GLU A 107 -6.89 -17.02 2.96
C GLU A 107 -8.11 -17.54 3.73
N VAL A 108 -7.94 -18.57 4.56
CA VAL A 108 -9.02 -19.11 5.41
C VAL A 108 -9.51 -18.06 6.41
N ILE A 109 -8.61 -17.37 7.14
CA ILE A 109 -9.01 -16.29 8.07
C ILE A 109 -9.73 -15.18 7.34
N HIS A 110 -9.23 -14.77 6.18
CA HIS A 110 -9.88 -13.78 5.32
C HIS A 110 -11.32 -14.22 4.98
N TRP A 111 -11.50 -15.47 4.56
CA TRP A 111 -12.81 -16.00 4.20
C TRP A 111 -13.78 -15.98 5.38
N LEU A 112 -13.31 -16.34 6.58
CA LEU A 112 -14.08 -16.27 7.84
C LEU A 112 -14.44 -14.82 8.22
N CYS A 113 -13.52 -13.87 8.06
CA CYS A 113 -13.75 -12.46 8.33
C CYS A 113 -14.79 -11.85 7.37
N ALA A 114 -14.63 -12.11 6.07
CA ALA A 114 -15.47 -11.57 5.01
C ALA A 114 -16.94 -12.02 5.11
N ARG A 115 -17.21 -13.16 5.77
CA ARG A 115 -18.55 -13.75 5.95
C ARG A 115 -19.00 -13.82 7.40
N SER A 116 -18.46 -12.95 8.24
CA SER A 116 -18.79 -12.86 9.68
C SER A 116 -20.24 -12.42 9.98
N GLU A 117 -21.05 -12.13 8.95
CA GLU A 117 -22.51 -11.99 9.09
C GLU A 117 -23.19 -13.32 9.42
N HIS A 118 -22.63 -14.45 8.97
CA HIS A 118 -23.11 -15.78 9.33
C HIS A 118 -22.69 -16.14 10.76
N THR A 119 -23.66 -16.45 11.62
CA THR A 119 -23.45 -16.69 13.06
C THR A 119 -22.32 -17.68 13.37
N PHE A 120 -22.22 -18.78 12.63
CA PHE A 120 -21.23 -19.83 12.89
C PHE A 120 -19.81 -19.40 12.51
N LEU A 121 -19.67 -18.73 11.36
CA LEU A 121 -18.39 -18.16 10.92
C LEU A 121 -17.93 -17.06 11.85
N ARG A 122 -18.88 -16.25 12.34
CA ARG A 122 -18.62 -15.22 13.34
C ARG A 122 -18.02 -15.79 14.62
N GLN A 123 -18.51 -16.92 15.11
CA GLN A 123 -17.96 -17.57 16.31
C GLN A 123 -16.51 -18.00 16.12
N ALA A 124 -16.20 -18.63 14.97
CA ALA A 124 -14.82 -19.01 14.63
C ALA A 124 -13.91 -17.78 14.50
N THR A 125 -14.38 -16.73 13.82
CA THR A 125 -13.66 -15.46 13.71
C THR A 125 -13.43 -14.85 15.10
N GLU A 126 -14.46 -14.76 15.95
CA GLU A 126 -14.33 -14.24 17.31
C GLU A 126 -13.35 -15.04 18.17
N TYR A 127 -13.28 -16.37 18.00
CA TYR A 127 -12.25 -17.19 18.65
C TYR A 127 -10.84 -16.72 18.28
N ILE A 128 -10.55 -16.56 16.97
CA ILE A 128 -9.25 -16.10 16.48
C ILE A 128 -8.86 -14.75 17.09
N PHE A 129 -9.75 -13.75 17.02
CA PHE A 129 -9.46 -12.40 17.50
C PHE A 129 -9.56 -12.26 19.04
N ASN A 130 -10.05 -13.26 19.76
CA ASN A 130 -9.98 -13.30 21.23
C ASN A 130 -8.77 -14.10 21.74
N HIS A 131 -8.08 -14.82 20.86
CA HIS A 131 -6.91 -15.61 21.23
C HIS A 131 -5.70 -14.70 21.53
N ARG A 132 -5.03 -14.94 22.66
CA ARG A 132 -3.93 -14.09 23.15
C ARG A 132 -2.75 -14.01 22.18
N LEU A 133 -2.29 -15.15 21.64
CA LEU A 133 -1.23 -15.15 20.62
C LEU A 133 -1.59 -14.29 19.39
N ALA A 134 -2.86 -14.26 18.99
CA ALA A 134 -3.28 -13.45 17.85
C ALA A 134 -3.21 -11.95 18.20
N GLN A 135 -3.70 -11.56 19.39
CA GLN A 135 -3.62 -10.18 19.86
C GLN A 135 -2.16 -9.69 19.97
N ASP A 136 -1.25 -10.55 20.43
CA ASP A 136 0.14 -10.21 20.66
C ASP A 136 0.97 -10.16 19.36
N SER A 137 0.74 -11.10 18.42
CA SER A 137 1.67 -11.34 17.30
C SER A 137 1.07 -11.34 15.90
N LEU A 138 -0.26 -11.45 15.73
CA LEU A 138 -0.86 -11.59 14.40
C LEU A 138 -0.60 -10.38 13.52
N VAL A 139 -0.75 -9.15 14.06
CA VAL A 139 -0.50 -7.93 13.30
C VAL A 139 0.93 -7.91 12.77
N ARG A 140 1.91 -8.12 13.65
CA ARG A 140 3.33 -8.17 13.28
C ARG A 140 3.61 -9.25 12.23
N ALA A 141 3.06 -10.44 12.40
CA ALA A 141 3.26 -11.54 11.47
C ALA A 141 2.70 -11.24 10.08
N LEU A 142 1.50 -10.66 10.01
CA LEU A 142 0.85 -10.29 8.75
C LEU A 142 1.53 -9.09 8.08
N THR A 143 1.97 -8.08 8.84
CA THR A 143 2.78 -6.95 8.32
C THR A 143 4.06 -7.47 7.66
N LYS A 144 4.74 -8.43 8.31
CA LYS A 144 5.94 -9.07 7.76
C LYS A 144 5.62 -9.90 6.52
N LEU A 145 4.56 -10.72 6.55
CA LEU A 145 4.13 -11.50 5.40
C LEU A 145 3.80 -10.60 4.20
N TYR A 146 3.05 -9.52 4.42
CA TYR A 146 2.70 -8.54 3.39
C TYR A 146 3.95 -8.00 2.68
N ALA A 147 5.00 -7.71 3.44
CA ALA A 147 6.27 -7.20 2.92
C ALA A 147 7.15 -8.28 2.26
N ASP A 148 7.10 -9.53 2.72
CA ASP A 148 7.95 -10.63 2.24
C ASP A 148 7.43 -11.31 0.97
N VAL A 149 6.13 -11.21 0.69
CA VAL A 149 5.50 -11.82 -0.51
C VAL A 149 5.99 -11.19 -1.83
N GLU A 150 6.75 -10.08 -1.79
CA GLU A 150 7.34 -9.48 -2.99
C GLU A 150 8.48 -10.33 -3.62
N THR A 151 9.10 -11.23 -2.86
CA THR A 151 10.38 -11.88 -3.24
C THR A 151 10.30 -13.32 -3.78
N THR A 152 9.12 -13.82 -4.19
CA THR A 152 8.95 -15.26 -4.47
C THR A 152 9.38 -15.76 -5.86
N GLY A 153 9.59 -14.87 -6.85
CA GLY A 153 10.43 -15.14 -8.02
C GLY A 153 9.85 -15.97 -9.18
N ALA A 154 8.56 -16.33 -9.22
CA ALA A 154 7.94 -17.05 -10.35
C ALA A 154 6.89 -16.25 -11.14
N ALA A 155 6.67 -16.62 -12.41
CA ALA A 155 5.94 -15.81 -13.40
C ALA A 155 4.40 -15.74 -13.24
N THR A 156 3.78 -16.70 -12.54
CA THR A 156 2.33 -16.66 -12.20
C THR A 156 2.04 -15.86 -10.92
N GLU A 157 3.06 -15.49 -10.16
CA GLU A 157 2.94 -14.96 -8.79
C GLU A 157 2.56 -13.48 -8.73
N PHE A 158 2.60 -12.77 -9.86
CA PHE A 158 2.27 -11.34 -9.87
C PHE A 158 0.86 -11.07 -9.33
N TYR A 159 -0.11 -11.94 -9.63
CA TYR A 159 -1.48 -11.81 -9.10
C TYR A 159 -1.61 -12.40 -7.70
N ASP A 160 -0.87 -13.47 -7.40
CA ASP A 160 -0.91 -14.14 -6.10
C ASP A 160 -0.47 -13.20 -4.97
N LYS A 161 0.52 -12.33 -5.21
CA LYS A 161 0.92 -11.34 -4.20
C LYS A 161 -0.20 -10.38 -3.84
N PHE A 162 -0.94 -9.87 -4.82
CA PHE A 162 -2.05 -8.96 -4.56
C PHE A 162 -3.21 -9.66 -3.87
N ASN A 163 -3.47 -10.93 -4.20
CA ASN A 163 -4.47 -11.75 -3.52
C ASN A 163 -4.11 -11.92 -2.03
N ILE A 164 -2.87 -12.31 -1.72
CA ILE A 164 -2.43 -12.45 -0.31
C ILE A 164 -2.54 -11.11 0.43
N ARG A 165 -2.09 -10.02 -0.18
CA ARG A 165 -2.17 -8.67 0.40
C ARG A 165 -3.60 -8.20 0.61
N TYR A 166 -4.50 -8.55 -0.30
CA TYR A 166 -5.93 -8.31 -0.15
C TYR A 166 -6.54 -9.13 0.99
N HIS A 167 -6.17 -10.40 1.13
CA HIS A 167 -6.60 -11.20 2.28
C HIS A 167 -6.15 -10.55 3.60
N ILE A 168 -4.89 -10.11 3.66
CA ILE A 168 -4.34 -9.39 4.81
C ILE A 168 -5.10 -8.08 5.08
N SER A 169 -5.41 -7.27 4.06
CA SER A 169 -6.08 -5.98 4.25
C SER A 169 -7.49 -6.14 4.86
N ILE A 170 -8.23 -7.16 4.45
CA ILE A 170 -9.54 -7.50 5.02
C ILE A 170 -9.40 -8.00 6.46
N ILE A 171 -8.40 -8.83 6.75
CA ILE A 171 -8.10 -9.26 8.13
C ILE A 171 -7.76 -8.06 9.01
N PHE A 172 -6.93 -7.13 8.53
CA PHE A 172 -6.58 -5.92 9.25
C PHE A 172 -7.79 -5.01 9.49
N LYS A 173 -8.67 -4.86 8.50
CA LYS A 173 -9.92 -4.12 8.63
C LYS A 173 -10.83 -4.71 9.72
N TYR A 174 -10.94 -6.04 9.80
CA TYR A 174 -11.68 -6.70 10.88
C TYR A 174 -10.98 -6.52 12.24
N ALA A 175 -9.66 -6.74 12.28
CA ALA A 175 -8.82 -6.57 13.48
C ALA A 175 -8.94 -5.15 14.06
N TRP A 176 -8.93 -4.13 13.21
CA TRP A 176 -8.98 -2.71 13.61
C TRP A 176 -10.25 -2.32 14.37
N GLN A 177 -11.33 -3.07 14.20
CA GLN A 177 -12.57 -2.87 14.97
C GLN A 177 -12.43 -3.32 16.43
N LYS A 178 -11.41 -4.13 16.77
CA LYS A 178 -11.17 -4.67 18.11
C LYS A 178 -10.14 -3.80 18.86
N PRO A 179 -10.45 -3.31 20.08
CA PRO A 179 -9.53 -2.47 20.84
C PRO A 179 -8.17 -3.11 21.13
N ALA A 180 -8.12 -4.42 21.41
CA ALA A 180 -6.87 -5.14 21.68
C ALA A 180 -5.89 -5.09 20.49
N PHE A 181 -6.41 -5.20 19.26
CA PHE A 181 -5.59 -5.17 18.05
C PHE A 181 -5.10 -3.77 17.71
N ARG A 182 -5.85 -2.71 18.04
CA ARG A 182 -5.36 -1.34 17.88
C ARG A 182 -4.04 -1.15 18.64
N HIS A 183 -3.93 -1.67 19.86
CA HIS A 183 -2.66 -1.64 20.61
C HIS A 183 -1.54 -2.43 19.93
N SER A 184 -1.86 -3.58 19.31
CA SER A 184 -0.91 -4.40 18.54
C SER A 184 -0.39 -3.67 17.30
N PHE A 185 -1.26 -2.95 16.57
CA PHE A 185 -0.86 -2.06 15.47
C PHE A 185 0.06 -0.95 15.95
N LEU A 186 -0.28 -0.26 17.05
CA LEU A 186 0.56 0.79 17.63
C LEU A 186 1.95 0.25 18.03
N THR A 187 1.99 -0.93 18.64
CA THR A 187 3.24 -1.57 19.06
C THR A 187 4.08 -2.00 17.85
N THR A 188 3.44 -2.46 16.78
CA THR A 188 4.10 -2.82 15.53
C THR A 188 4.62 -1.58 14.80
N ALA A 189 3.87 -0.48 14.81
CA ALA A 189 4.27 0.79 14.21
C ALA A 189 5.51 1.42 14.88
N ARG A 190 5.75 1.12 16.16
CA ARG A 190 6.97 1.53 16.88
C ARG A 190 8.23 0.79 16.41
N ASP A 191 8.09 -0.39 15.81
CA ASP A 191 9.18 -1.06 15.10
C ASP A 191 9.31 -0.46 13.71
N GLU A 192 9.90 0.74 13.65
CA GLU A 192 9.88 1.62 12.47
C GLU A 192 10.36 0.89 11.22
N LYS A 193 11.38 0.02 11.30
CA LYS A 193 11.98 -0.58 10.11
C LYS A 193 11.05 -1.54 9.37
N GLU A 194 10.46 -2.51 10.08
CA GLU A 194 9.56 -3.49 9.45
C GLU A 194 8.22 -2.83 9.07
N PHE A 195 7.74 -1.88 9.88
CA PHE A 195 6.50 -1.18 9.56
C PHE A 195 6.65 -0.22 8.37
N ILE A 196 7.75 0.52 8.27
CA ILE A 196 8.08 1.34 7.09
C ILE A 196 8.20 0.47 5.85
N ARG A 197 8.84 -0.72 5.95
CA ARG A 197 8.91 -1.67 4.83
C ARG A 197 7.52 -2.14 4.38
N PHE A 198 6.62 -2.42 5.31
CA PHE A 198 5.23 -2.74 4.99
C PHE A 198 4.49 -1.58 4.31
N LEU A 199 4.56 -0.38 4.87
CA LEU A 199 3.93 0.81 4.29
C LEU A 199 4.48 1.10 2.89
N ASN A 200 5.78 0.95 2.70
CA ASN A 200 6.43 1.06 1.39
C ASN A 200 5.79 0.13 0.35
N MET A 201 5.58 -1.14 0.70
CA MET A 201 4.93 -2.10 -0.19
C MET A 201 3.46 -1.76 -0.45
N ALA A 202 2.73 -1.32 0.57
CA ALA A 202 1.34 -0.89 0.40
C ALA A 202 1.22 0.35 -0.50
N ILE A 203 2.14 1.32 -0.37
CA ILE A 203 2.20 2.51 -1.24
C ILE A 203 2.54 2.10 -2.68
N ASN A 204 3.48 1.18 -2.89
CA ASN A 204 3.77 0.62 -4.23
C ASN A 204 2.51 0.04 -4.88
N ASP A 205 1.75 -0.75 -4.12
CA ASP A 205 0.55 -1.40 -4.62
C ASP A 205 -0.52 -0.39 -4.98
N VAL A 206 -0.79 0.59 -4.13
CA VAL A 206 -1.75 1.66 -4.43
C VAL A 206 -1.32 2.46 -5.65
N THR A 207 -0.02 2.76 -5.78
CA THR A 207 0.52 3.47 -6.95
C THR A 207 0.20 2.71 -8.23
N TYR A 208 0.57 1.43 -8.29
CA TYR A 208 0.40 0.60 -9.47
C TYR A 208 -1.08 0.32 -9.77
N LEU A 209 -1.83 -0.17 -8.77
CA LEU A 209 -3.21 -0.61 -8.95
C LEU A 209 -4.13 0.54 -9.34
N LEU A 210 -3.95 1.73 -8.76
CA LEU A 210 -4.76 2.89 -9.14
C LEU A 210 -4.36 3.44 -10.50
N ASP A 211 -3.07 3.57 -10.81
CA ASP A 211 -2.63 4.05 -12.13
C ASP A 211 -3.13 3.14 -13.26
N GLU A 212 -2.90 1.82 -13.15
CA GLU A 212 -3.40 0.85 -14.13
C GLU A 212 -4.93 0.90 -14.25
N SER A 213 -5.65 0.98 -13.13
CA SER A 213 -7.12 1.07 -13.16
C SER A 213 -7.61 2.34 -13.86
N LEU A 214 -6.98 3.49 -13.59
CA LEU A 214 -7.34 4.77 -14.22
C LEU A 214 -6.99 4.80 -15.70
N GLN A 215 -5.86 4.19 -16.10
CA GLN A 215 -5.50 4.03 -17.50
C GLN A 215 -6.47 3.10 -18.26
N LEU A 216 -6.90 2.01 -17.65
CA LEU A 216 -7.92 1.12 -18.22
C LEU A 216 -9.25 1.85 -18.39
N LEU A 217 -9.68 2.66 -17.40
CA LEU A 217 -10.89 3.47 -17.52
C LEU A 217 -10.83 4.47 -18.68
N LYS A 218 -9.67 5.08 -18.95
CA LYS A 218 -9.48 5.95 -20.13
C LYS A 218 -9.62 5.16 -21.44
N LYS A 219 -9.01 3.96 -21.53
CA LYS A 219 -9.14 3.09 -22.71
C LYS A 219 -10.59 2.63 -22.93
N ILE A 220 -11.31 2.34 -21.86
CA ILE A 220 -12.75 1.99 -21.89
C ILE A 220 -13.54 3.18 -22.43
N HIS A 221 -13.31 4.38 -21.89
CA HIS A 221 -13.97 5.61 -22.33
C HIS A 221 -13.74 5.89 -23.83
N ASP A 222 -12.52 5.72 -24.33
CA ASP A 222 -12.20 5.90 -25.75
C ASP A 222 -12.98 4.91 -26.63
N ILE A 223 -13.01 3.62 -26.26
CA ILE A 223 -13.78 2.60 -27.00
C ILE A 223 -15.30 2.89 -26.92
N GLU A 224 -15.81 3.29 -25.76
CA GLU A 224 -17.24 3.63 -25.61
C GLU A 224 -17.64 4.85 -26.47
N THR A 225 -16.72 5.82 -26.62
CA THR A 225 -16.91 7.00 -27.46
C THR A 225 -16.89 6.65 -28.94
N ASP A 226 -15.99 5.76 -29.37
CA ASP A 226 -15.96 5.22 -30.73
C ASP A 226 -17.27 4.49 -31.07
N ILE A 227 -17.81 3.71 -30.12
CA ILE A 227 -19.09 2.99 -30.29
C ILE A 227 -20.27 3.97 -30.39
N ASP A 228 -20.22 5.10 -29.69
CA ASP A 228 -21.27 6.13 -29.76
C ASP A 228 -21.27 6.88 -31.10
N ASN A 229 -20.12 7.00 -31.76
CA ASN A 229 -20.02 7.54 -33.11
C ASN A 229 -20.49 6.53 -34.16
N LYS A 230 -21.81 6.31 -34.25
CA LYS A 230 -22.43 5.28 -35.10
C LYS A 230 -21.99 5.32 -36.57
N GLU A 231 -21.83 6.52 -37.14
CA GLU A 231 -21.45 6.68 -38.55
C GLU A 231 -20.03 6.15 -38.82
N GLU A 232 -19.06 6.53 -38.00
CA GLU A 232 -17.67 6.04 -38.10
C GLU A 232 -17.55 4.58 -37.66
N TRP A 233 -18.33 4.16 -36.66
CA TRP A 233 -18.35 2.79 -36.18
C TRP A 233 -18.86 1.81 -37.24
N GLU A 234 -19.97 2.14 -37.93
CA GLU A 234 -20.52 1.30 -38.99
C GLU A 234 -19.62 1.26 -40.24
N ALA A 235 -18.87 2.33 -40.50
CA ALA A 235 -17.85 2.37 -41.56
C ALA A 235 -16.60 1.53 -41.23
N THR A 236 -16.39 1.20 -39.95
CA THR A 236 -15.24 0.41 -39.50
C THR A 236 -15.41 -1.09 -39.83
N PRO A 237 -14.37 -1.80 -40.30
CA PRO A 237 -14.44 -3.23 -40.61
C PRO A 237 -14.96 -4.07 -39.44
N MET A 238 -15.76 -5.10 -39.76
CA MET A 238 -16.39 -5.96 -38.76
C MET A 238 -15.37 -6.64 -37.82
N GLU A 239 -14.21 -7.04 -38.34
CA GLU A 239 -13.11 -7.65 -37.56
C GLU A 239 -12.56 -6.70 -36.49
N THR A 240 -12.35 -5.43 -36.85
CA THR A 240 -11.91 -4.39 -35.92
C THR A 240 -12.96 -4.11 -34.85
N ARG A 241 -14.25 -4.09 -35.23
CA ARG A 241 -15.36 -3.93 -34.27
C ARG A 241 -15.44 -5.07 -33.26
N MET A 242 -15.28 -6.32 -33.71
CA MET A 242 -15.23 -7.49 -32.82
C MET A 242 -14.04 -7.40 -31.87
N THR A 243 -12.86 -7.03 -32.37
CA THR A 243 -11.64 -6.87 -31.55
C THR A 243 -11.81 -5.81 -30.47
N LYS A 244 -12.33 -4.62 -30.82
CA LYS A 244 -12.60 -3.54 -29.85
C LYS A 244 -13.64 -3.94 -28.81
N THR A 245 -14.68 -4.69 -29.20
CA THR A 245 -15.71 -5.18 -28.27
C THR A 245 -15.13 -6.21 -27.29
N GLN A 246 -14.23 -7.09 -27.76
CA GLN A 246 -13.53 -8.04 -26.90
C GLN A 246 -12.57 -7.32 -25.94
N GLN A 247 -11.82 -6.33 -26.42
CA GLN A 247 -10.94 -5.50 -25.60
C GLN A 247 -11.71 -4.74 -24.53
N LEU A 248 -12.89 -4.19 -24.86
CA LEU A 248 -13.76 -3.52 -23.89
C LEU A 248 -14.09 -4.46 -22.72
N SER A 249 -14.61 -5.65 -23.01
CA SER A 249 -14.95 -6.64 -21.97
C SER A 249 -13.72 -7.08 -21.17
N GLN A 250 -12.56 -7.20 -21.80
CA GLN A 250 -11.31 -7.51 -21.13
C GLN A 250 -10.89 -6.39 -20.17
N TYR A 251 -10.94 -5.12 -20.59
CA TYR A 251 -10.59 -3.98 -19.75
C TYR A 251 -11.57 -3.82 -18.59
N GLU A 252 -12.87 -4.00 -18.81
CA GLU A 252 -13.89 -4.00 -17.75
C GLU A 252 -13.56 -5.05 -16.68
N SER A 253 -13.24 -6.28 -17.10
CA SER A 253 -12.88 -7.37 -16.20
C SER A 253 -11.57 -7.09 -15.42
N GLN A 254 -10.57 -6.47 -16.06
CA GLN A 254 -9.32 -6.10 -15.40
C GLN A 254 -9.51 -4.98 -14.38
N CYS A 255 -10.33 -3.96 -14.69
CA CYS A 255 -10.72 -2.93 -13.73
C CYS A 255 -11.34 -3.53 -12.46
N CYS A 256 -12.25 -4.50 -12.62
CA CYS A 256 -12.86 -5.19 -11.48
C CYS A 256 -11.91 -6.10 -10.69
N THR A 257 -10.71 -6.34 -11.21
CA THR A 257 -9.64 -7.01 -10.44
C THR A 257 -8.81 -5.98 -9.70
N TYR A 258 -8.25 -4.99 -10.40
CA TYR A 258 -7.27 -4.06 -9.83
C TYR A 258 -7.87 -3.02 -8.89
N LEU A 259 -9.03 -2.46 -9.25
CA LEU A 259 -9.57 -1.34 -8.53
C LEU A 259 -10.05 -1.72 -7.11
N PRO A 260 -10.74 -2.85 -6.88
CA PRO A 260 -11.07 -3.28 -5.52
C PRO A 260 -9.84 -3.53 -4.65
N LEU A 261 -8.77 -4.11 -5.23
CA LEU A 261 -7.49 -4.33 -4.54
C LEU A 261 -6.85 -3.00 -4.12
N GLY A 262 -6.80 -2.04 -5.05
CA GLY A 262 -6.28 -0.69 -4.79
C GLY A 262 -7.11 0.04 -3.74
N MET A 263 -8.44 -0.06 -3.81
CA MET A 263 -9.37 0.57 -2.88
C MET A 263 -9.25 0.01 -1.46
N GLU A 264 -9.14 -1.30 -1.26
CA GLU A 264 -8.97 -1.85 0.09
C GLU A 264 -7.56 -1.57 0.66
N THR A 265 -6.53 -1.51 -0.19
CA THR A 265 -5.19 -1.08 0.25
C THR A 265 -5.20 0.40 0.65
N LEU A 266 -5.84 1.28 -0.13
CA LEU A 266 -6.00 2.69 0.20
C LEU A 266 -6.79 2.89 1.49
N HIS A 267 -7.88 2.14 1.68
CA HIS A 267 -8.67 2.16 2.91
C HIS A 267 -7.86 1.68 4.12
N MET A 268 -6.97 0.71 3.94
CA MET A 268 -6.03 0.29 4.98
C MET A 268 -5.07 1.40 5.39
N LEU A 269 -4.46 2.09 4.43
CA LEU A 269 -3.61 3.25 4.73
C LEU A 269 -4.39 4.36 5.44
N GLU A 270 -5.65 4.58 5.06
CA GLU A 270 -6.51 5.60 5.65
C GLU A 270 -6.73 5.39 7.15
N TYR A 271 -7.23 4.24 7.59
CA TYR A 271 -7.49 4.06 9.02
C TYR A 271 -6.20 3.92 9.85
N LEU A 272 -5.10 3.43 9.26
CA LEU A 272 -3.82 3.35 9.96
C LEU A 272 -3.22 4.75 10.19
N SER A 273 -3.28 5.63 9.18
CA SER A 273 -2.79 7.01 9.28
C SER A 273 -3.62 7.89 10.21
N ALA A 274 -4.89 7.55 10.43
CA ALA A 274 -5.78 8.31 11.33
C ALA A 274 -5.28 8.40 12.78
N ASN A 275 -4.56 7.36 13.24
CA ASN A 275 -4.04 7.27 14.60
C ASN A 275 -2.54 7.58 14.66
N GLU A 276 -1.75 7.03 13.73
CA GLU A 276 -0.28 7.15 13.73
C GLU A 276 0.22 7.67 12.37
N PRO A 277 0.17 8.99 12.14
CA PRO A 277 0.69 9.58 10.90
C PRO A 277 2.23 9.54 10.83
N GLY A 278 2.91 9.45 11.98
CA GLY A 278 4.38 9.55 12.07
C GLY A 278 5.16 8.64 11.10
N PRO A 279 4.89 7.31 11.05
CA PRO A 279 5.56 6.41 10.11
C PRO A 279 5.32 6.74 8.63
N PHE A 280 4.15 7.28 8.28
CA PHE A 280 3.82 7.68 6.91
C PHE A 280 4.62 8.93 6.47
N CYS A 281 4.98 9.78 7.42
CA CYS A 281 5.76 10.99 7.23
C CYS A 281 7.27 10.77 7.43
N SER A 282 7.72 9.52 7.46
CA SER A 282 9.15 9.18 7.43
C SER A 282 9.81 9.67 6.14
N PRO A 283 11.08 10.10 6.18
CA PRO A 283 11.80 10.60 4.99
C PRO A 283 11.77 9.64 3.79
N GLU A 284 11.71 8.34 4.05
CA GLU A 284 11.69 7.28 3.04
C GLU A 284 10.35 7.17 2.30
N LEU A 285 9.25 7.63 2.92
CA LEU A 285 7.88 7.41 2.44
C LEU A 285 7.15 8.70 2.06
N VAL A 286 7.42 9.81 2.76
CA VAL A 286 6.57 11.01 2.71
C VAL A 286 6.43 11.60 1.31
N ASP A 287 7.53 11.75 0.58
CA ASP A 287 7.52 12.30 -0.79
C ASP A 287 6.80 11.36 -1.76
N ARG A 288 6.92 10.05 -1.55
CA ARG A 288 6.29 9.04 -2.39
C ARG A 288 4.79 8.98 -2.16
N LEU A 289 4.37 9.04 -0.90
CA LEU A 289 2.96 9.08 -0.54
C LEU A 289 2.30 10.37 -1.05
N ALA A 290 2.96 11.52 -0.89
CA ALA A 290 2.51 12.79 -1.46
C ALA A 290 2.32 12.68 -2.98
N ALA A 291 3.33 12.22 -3.71
CA ALA A 291 3.26 12.07 -5.17
C ALA A 291 2.11 11.13 -5.62
N VAL A 292 1.85 10.04 -4.89
CA VAL A 292 0.73 9.12 -5.19
C VAL A 292 -0.62 9.80 -4.97
N LEU A 293 -0.77 10.54 -3.87
CA LEU A 293 -1.99 11.26 -3.56
C LEU A 293 -2.21 12.42 -4.54
N ASP A 294 -1.17 13.16 -4.90
CA ASP A 294 -1.23 14.30 -5.82
C ASP A 294 -1.56 13.83 -7.25
N PHE A 295 -0.93 12.74 -7.71
CA PHE A 295 -1.24 12.12 -8.99
C PHE A 295 -2.71 11.71 -9.09
N ASN A 296 -3.21 10.97 -8.09
CA ASN A 296 -4.60 10.52 -8.09
C ASN A 296 -5.58 11.68 -7.94
N LEU A 297 -5.25 12.72 -7.17
CA LEU A 297 -6.06 13.93 -7.06
C LEU A 297 -6.13 14.66 -8.41
N ASN A 298 -5.01 14.76 -9.13
CA ASN A 298 -4.97 15.36 -10.47
C ASN A 298 -5.79 14.55 -11.49
N GLU A 299 -5.73 13.22 -11.45
CA GLU A 299 -6.54 12.37 -12.34
C GLU A 299 -8.04 12.52 -12.07
N LEU A 300 -8.44 12.61 -10.79
CA LEU A 300 -9.84 12.70 -10.40
C LEU A 300 -10.43 14.10 -10.48
N CYS A 301 -9.64 15.15 -10.23
CA CYS A 301 -10.11 16.54 -10.16
C CYS A 301 -9.59 17.43 -11.28
N GLY A 302 -8.51 17.03 -11.96
CA GLY A 302 -7.88 17.79 -13.03
C GLY A 302 -8.54 17.60 -14.40
N PRO A 303 -7.86 18.04 -15.49
CA PRO A 303 -8.41 18.03 -16.84
C PRO A 303 -8.68 16.61 -17.36
N ASN A 304 -7.96 15.61 -16.84
CA ASN A 304 -8.11 14.21 -17.25
C ASN A 304 -9.38 13.54 -16.69
N SER A 305 -10.02 14.15 -15.68
CA SER A 305 -11.19 13.56 -15.02
C SER A 305 -12.39 13.30 -15.94
N ARG A 306 -12.47 14.00 -17.08
CA ARG A 306 -13.51 13.76 -18.10
C ARG A 306 -13.35 12.41 -18.82
N TYR A 307 -12.12 11.94 -18.98
CA TYR A 307 -11.81 10.66 -19.64
C TYR A 307 -12.03 9.46 -18.71
N LEU A 308 -12.33 9.69 -17.44
CA LEU A 308 -12.71 8.64 -16.48
C LEU A 308 -14.23 8.38 -16.48
N LYS A 309 -15.00 9.09 -17.33
CA LYS A 309 -16.45 8.98 -17.38
C LYS A 309 -16.85 7.81 -18.29
N VAL A 310 -17.11 6.66 -17.68
CA VAL A 310 -17.64 5.47 -18.36
C VAL A 310 -19.16 5.40 -18.28
N LYS A 311 -19.82 4.72 -19.23
CA LYS A 311 -21.30 4.60 -19.28
C LYS A 311 -21.87 3.85 -18.09
N GLU A 312 -21.23 2.74 -17.72
CA GLU A 312 -21.65 1.88 -16.61
C GLU A 312 -20.51 1.69 -15.59
N PRO A 313 -20.31 2.65 -14.66
CA PRO A 313 -19.23 2.58 -13.67
C PRO A 313 -19.26 1.31 -12.82
N SER A 314 -20.44 0.77 -12.54
CA SER A 314 -20.62 -0.48 -11.79
C SER A 314 -19.99 -1.69 -12.48
N LYS A 315 -19.99 -1.75 -13.83
CA LYS A 315 -19.34 -2.83 -14.59
C LYS A 315 -17.81 -2.77 -14.49
N CYS A 316 -17.26 -1.59 -14.25
CA CYS A 316 -15.84 -1.37 -14.02
C CYS A 316 -15.46 -1.40 -12.53
N CYS A 317 -16.41 -1.72 -11.64
CA CYS A 317 -16.23 -1.63 -10.19
C CYS A 317 -15.76 -0.24 -9.71
N PHE A 318 -16.06 0.82 -10.47
CA PHE A 318 -15.54 2.17 -10.26
C PHE A 318 -16.51 3.06 -9.49
N ASP A 319 -16.10 3.44 -8.28
CA ASP A 319 -16.76 4.45 -7.46
C ASP A 319 -15.84 5.67 -7.27
N PRO A 320 -15.95 6.70 -8.14
CA PRO A 320 -15.11 7.89 -8.04
C PRO A 320 -15.36 8.70 -6.76
N LYS A 321 -16.56 8.61 -6.16
CA LYS A 321 -16.87 9.35 -4.93
C LYS A 321 -16.12 8.73 -3.76
N ARG A 322 -16.20 7.41 -3.62
CA ARG A 322 -15.51 6.67 -2.55
C ARG A 322 -14.00 6.74 -2.71
N LEU A 323 -13.47 6.67 -3.94
CA LEU A 323 -12.04 6.83 -4.18
C LEU A 323 -11.55 8.24 -3.76
N LEU A 324 -12.25 9.29 -4.20
CA LEU A 324 -11.89 10.67 -3.82
C LEU A 324 -12.01 10.90 -2.31
N GLU A 325 -13.05 10.34 -1.67
CA GLU A 325 -13.23 10.39 -0.22
C GLU A 325 -11.99 9.85 0.51
N LYS A 326 -11.50 8.66 0.13
CA LYS A 326 -10.36 8.03 0.79
C LYS A 326 -9.04 8.76 0.56
N ILE A 327 -8.84 9.32 -0.63
CA ILE A 327 -7.67 10.17 -0.93
C ILE A 327 -7.70 11.42 -0.03
N VAL A 328 -8.84 12.12 0.05
CA VAL A 328 -8.99 13.31 0.90
C VAL A 328 -8.81 12.97 2.38
N GLU A 329 -9.35 11.85 2.83
CA GLU A 329 -9.21 11.40 4.22
C GLU A 329 -7.74 11.15 4.58
N LEU A 330 -6.95 10.58 3.66
CA LEU A 330 -5.50 10.45 3.84
C LEU A 330 -4.79 11.80 3.93
N TYR A 331 -5.07 12.74 3.02
CA TYR A 331 -4.52 14.11 3.12
C TYR A 331 -4.77 14.70 4.50
N CYS A 332 -6.02 14.64 4.96
CA CYS A 332 -6.43 15.23 6.21
C CYS A 332 -5.93 14.48 7.46
N ASN A 333 -5.59 13.19 7.36
CA ASN A 333 -4.92 12.45 8.45
C ASN A 333 -3.45 12.86 8.57
N LEU A 334 -2.78 13.05 7.44
CA LEU A 334 -1.36 13.36 7.34
C LEU A 334 -1.04 14.85 7.57
N THR A 335 -2.03 15.74 7.46
CA THR A 335 -1.89 17.18 7.79
C THR A 335 -1.35 17.44 9.21
N ARG A 336 -1.47 16.48 10.12
CA ARG A 336 -0.94 16.60 11.49
C ARG A 336 0.59 16.67 11.56
N ASP A 337 1.28 16.25 10.50
CA ASP A 337 2.73 16.30 10.39
C ASP A 337 3.14 17.36 9.36
N GLU A 338 3.88 18.38 9.80
CA GLU A 338 4.26 19.53 8.96
C GLU A 338 5.10 19.11 7.76
N ARG A 339 5.87 18.01 7.86
CA ARG A 339 6.69 17.47 6.77
C ARG A 339 5.84 17.07 5.56
N PHE A 340 4.58 16.70 5.78
CA PHE A 340 3.71 16.29 4.69
C PHE A 340 3.30 17.45 3.79
N ALA A 341 3.04 18.64 4.36
CA ALA A 341 2.75 19.83 3.57
C ALA A 341 3.94 20.22 2.68
N GLU A 342 5.17 20.10 3.20
CA GLU A 342 6.37 20.29 2.39
C GLU A 342 6.50 19.25 1.28
N ALA A 343 6.24 17.97 1.57
CA ALA A 343 6.35 16.88 0.60
C ALA A 343 5.40 17.07 -0.60
N ILE A 344 4.16 17.54 -0.36
CA ILE A 344 3.20 17.91 -1.42
C ILE A 344 3.82 18.93 -2.37
N THR A 345 4.49 19.97 -1.84
CA THR A 345 5.11 21.00 -2.69
C THR A 345 6.33 20.52 -3.48
N ARG A 346 6.92 19.38 -3.10
CA ARG A 346 8.05 18.77 -3.83
C ARG A 346 7.58 17.94 -5.03
N ASP A 347 6.29 17.59 -5.13
CA ASP A 347 5.76 16.92 -6.33
C ASP A 347 5.48 17.91 -7.47
N GLU A 348 6.53 18.29 -8.20
CA GLU A 348 6.41 19.18 -9.36
C GLU A 348 5.50 18.64 -10.48
N ARG A 349 5.30 17.32 -10.53
CA ARG A 349 4.58 16.64 -11.61
C ARG A 349 3.08 16.85 -11.50
N SER A 350 2.51 16.66 -10.31
CA SER A 350 1.06 16.58 -10.13
C SER A 350 0.50 17.70 -9.25
N TYR A 351 1.26 18.20 -8.26
CA TYR A 351 0.78 19.22 -7.35
C TYR A 351 0.40 20.52 -8.08
N ARG A 352 -0.83 20.98 -7.88
CA ARG A 352 -1.29 22.31 -8.33
C ARG A 352 -2.25 22.87 -7.27
N PRO A 353 -2.10 24.13 -6.82
CA PRO A 353 -2.98 24.72 -5.81
C PRO A 353 -4.47 24.70 -6.21
N THR A 354 -4.77 24.80 -7.50
CA THR A 354 -6.14 24.78 -8.04
C THR A 354 -6.83 23.42 -7.92
N LEU A 355 -6.08 22.32 -7.82
CA LEU A 355 -6.65 20.98 -7.67
C LEU A 355 -7.35 20.81 -6.32
N PHE A 356 -6.78 21.36 -5.25
CA PHE A 356 -7.38 21.31 -3.92
C PHE A 356 -8.69 22.09 -3.87
N GLN A 357 -8.75 23.27 -4.50
CA GLN A 357 -9.99 24.04 -4.63
C GLN A 357 -11.06 23.24 -5.38
N THR A 358 -10.69 22.66 -6.54
CA THR A 358 -11.61 21.84 -7.34
C THR A 358 -12.08 20.60 -6.56
N ALA A 359 -11.20 19.98 -5.79
CA ALA A 359 -11.53 18.83 -4.95
C ALA A 359 -12.53 19.23 -3.85
N ILE A 360 -12.28 20.33 -3.13
CA ILE A 360 -13.18 20.85 -2.10
C ILE A 360 -14.57 21.14 -2.69
N GLU A 361 -14.64 21.84 -3.82
CA GLU A 361 -15.91 22.13 -4.51
C GLU A 361 -16.66 20.84 -4.90
N ARG A 362 -15.96 19.86 -5.48
CA ARG A 362 -16.57 18.57 -5.87
C ARG A 362 -17.06 17.78 -4.66
N MET A 363 -16.29 17.78 -3.57
CA MET A 363 -16.63 17.11 -2.32
C MET A 363 -17.86 17.74 -1.66
N GLN A 364 -17.92 19.08 -1.63
CA GLN A 364 -19.03 19.84 -1.07
C GLN A 364 -20.30 19.67 -1.92
N ASN A 365 -20.23 19.87 -3.24
CA ASN A 365 -21.39 19.78 -4.14
C ASN A 365 -22.04 18.39 -4.15
N ARG A 366 -21.27 17.34 -3.85
CA ARG A 366 -21.74 15.95 -3.86
C ARG A 366 -21.97 15.38 -2.45
N ASN A 367 -21.83 16.19 -1.41
CA ASN A 367 -21.93 15.80 0.01
C ASN A 367 -21.11 14.54 0.34
N ILE A 368 -19.85 14.49 -0.10
CA ILE A 368 -18.99 13.31 0.06
C ILE A 368 -18.42 13.22 1.47
N THR A 369 -18.05 14.35 2.08
CA THR A 369 -17.44 14.38 3.42
C THR A 369 -18.05 15.48 4.29
N THR A 370 -17.63 15.54 5.55
CA THR A 370 -18.08 16.53 6.54
C THR A 370 -17.39 17.88 6.37
N SER A 371 -18.06 18.96 6.79
CA SER A 371 -17.51 20.32 6.72
C SER A 371 -16.17 20.47 7.47
N SER A 372 -16.00 19.79 8.60
CA SER A 372 -14.75 19.81 9.37
C SER A 372 -13.58 19.18 8.60
N ARG A 373 -13.81 18.12 7.81
CA ARG A 373 -12.77 17.53 6.97
C ARG A 373 -12.43 18.44 5.79
N LEU A 374 -13.40 19.16 5.23
CA LEU A 374 -13.15 20.17 4.18
C LEU A 374 -12.32 21.34 4.70
N GLU A 375 -12.57 21.80 5.93
CA GLU A 375 -11.78 22.85 6.59
C GLU A 375 -10.31 22.41 6.78
N ILE A 376 -10.07 21.16 7.18
CA ILE A 376 -8.71 20.60 7.30
C ILE A 376 -8.02 20.59 5.93
N LEU A 377 -8.70 20.09 4.89
CA LEU A 377 -8.14 20.06 3.53
C LEU A 377 -7.84 21.46 3.01
N TYR A 378 -8.71 22.42 3.30
CA TYR A 378 -8.50 23.82 2.94
C TYR A 378 -7.29 24.43 3.66
N SER A 379 -7.15 24.18 4.96
CA SER A 379 -5.98 24.60 5.74
C SER A 379 -4.68 24.01 5.19
N LEU A 380 -4.68 22.71 4.86
CA LEU A 380 -3.53 22.05 4.23
C LEU A 380 -3.20 22.71 2.88
N SER A 381 -4.21 22.99 2.07
CA SER A 381 -4.05 23.66 0.78
C SER A 381 -3.42 25.04 0.92
N GLN A 382 -3.84 25.82 1.93
CA GLN A 382 -3.25 27.13 2.21
C GLN A 382 -1.79 27.01 2.67
N GLN A 383 -1.51 26.05 3.56
CA GLN A 383 -0.15 25.80 4.06
C GLN A 383 0.79 25.38 2.93
N ALA A 384 0.40 24.40 2.11
CA ALA A 384 1.19 23.96 0.96
C ALA A 384 1.38 25.11 -0.06
N HIS A 385 0.36 25.93 -0.29
CA HIS A 385 0.48 27.08 -1.18
C HIS A 385 1.46 28.13 -0.64
N ALA A 386 1.41 28.45 0.66
CA ALA A 386 2.35 29.36 1.30
C ALA A 386 3.80 28.86 1.21
N ILE A 387 4.03 27.56 1.46
CA ILE A 387 5.35 26.93 1.32
C ILE A 387 5.83 27.02 -0.14
N ALA A 388 4.96 26.75 -1.11
CA ALA A 388 5.30 26.83 -2.52
C ALA A 388 5.61 28.28 -2.97
N GLU A 389 4.86 29.27 -2.48
CA GLU A 389 5.15 30.68 -2.74
C GLU A 389 6.45 31.13 -2.08
N GLU A 390 6.73 30.69 -0.86
CA GLU A 390 7.99 31.01 -0.18
C GLU A 390 9.18 30.43 -0.95
N LYS A 391 9.11 29.16 -1.36
CA LYS A 391 10.14 28.54 -2.23
C LYS A 391 10.31 29.30 -3.54
N LEU A 392 9.21 29.67 -4.21
CA LEU A 392 9.28 30.43 -5.45
C LEU A 392 9.89 31.83 -5.22
N LYS A 393 9.56 32.49 -4.11
CA LYS A 393 10.16 33.78 -3.72
C LYS A 393 11.65 33.61 -3.43
N GLU A 394 12.05 32.58 -2.70
CA GLU A 394 13.47 32.29 -2.47
C GLU A 394 14.20 32.02 -3.80
N GLU A 395 13.63 31.24 -4.71
CA GLU A 395 14.20 31.01 -6.05
C GLU A 395 14.30 32.31 -6.86
N MET A 396 13.28 33.18 -6.81
CA MET A 396 13.29 34.49 -7.46
C MET A 396 14.32 35.43 -6.84
N ASP A 397 14.42 35.47 -5.51
CA ASP A 397 15.40 36.29 -4.78
C ASP A 397 16.83 35.85 -5.05
N LEU A 398 17.01 34.56 -5.34
CA LEU A 398 18.30 33.97 -5.71
C LEU A 398 18.52 33.90 -7.23
N SER A 399 17.56 34.36 -8.05
CA SER A 399 17.62 34.27 -9.51
C SER A 399 18.68 35.17 -10.15
N ASP A 400 19.28 36.10 -9.41
CA ASP A 400 20.42 36.93 -9.80
C ASP A 400 21.76 36.39 -9.26
N ALA A 401 21.78 35.16 -8.75
CA ALA A 401 23.01 34.51 -8.32
C ALA A 401 24.04 34.49 -9.46
N PRO A 402 25.32 34.81 -9.18
CA PRO A 402 26.42 34.60 -10.11
C PRO A 402 26.43 33.17 -10.66
N ASP A 403 26.81 33.01 -11.93
CA ASP A 403 26.82 31.70 -12.60
C ASP A 403 27.71 30.68 -11.87
N GLU A 404 28.79 31.15 -11.23
CA GLU A 404 29.70 30.35 -10.40
C GLU A 404 29.05 29.74 -9.16
N PHE A 405 27.91 30.27 -8.70
CA PHE A 405 27.14 29.73 -7.57
C PHE A 405 26.06 28.76 -8.00
N ARG A 406 25.81 28.62 -9.32
CA ARG A 406 24.74 27.79 -9.85
C ARG A 406 25.24 26.40 -10.21
N ASP A 407 24.41 25.41 -9.96
CA ASP A 407 24.63 24.06 -10.47
C ASP A 407 24.57 24.08 -12.00
N PRO A 408 25.56 23.53 -12.70
CA PRO A 408 25.65 23.58 -14.16
C PRO A 408 24.59 22.72 -14.90
N LEU A 409 23.86 21.83 -14.21
CA LEU A 409 22.75 21.08 -14.79
C LEU A 409 21.39 21.64 -14.38
N MET A 410 21.21 21.95 -13.10
CA MET A 410 19.92 22.40 -12.56
C MET A 410 19.73 23.92 -12.69
N CYS A 411 20.80 24.69 -12.93
CA CYS A 411 20.79 26.15 -13.00
C CYS A 411 20.26 26.84 -11.73
N THR A 412 20.22 26.13 -10.60
CA THR A 412 19.83 26.61 -9.27
C THR A 412 21.06 26.83 -8.40
N VAL A 413 20.96 27.66 -7.35
CA VAL A 413 22.08 27.90 -6.43
C VAL A 413 22.48 26.60 -5.72
N MET A 414 23.77 26.28 -5.72
CA MET A 414 24.31 25.09 -5.05
C MET A 414 24.23 25.24 -3.53
N THR A 415 23.78 24.19 -2.83
CA THR A 415 23.68 24.16 -1.37
C THR A 415 24.86 23.41 -0.73
N ASP A 416 25.37 22.39 -1.42
CA ASP A 416 26.56 21.65 -1.02
C ASP A 416 27.47 21.44 -2.24
N PRO A 417 28.21 22.48 -2.65
CA PRO A 417 29.03 22.40 -3.85
C PRO A 417 30.18 21.39 -3.68
N VAL A 418 30.38 20.55 -4.68
CA VAL A 418 31.43 19.54 -4.78
C VAL A 418 32.15 19.64 -6.12
N ILE A 419 33.47 19.50 -6.07
CA ILE A 419 34.35 19.55 -7.23
C ILE A 419 34.54 18.13 -7.75
N LEU A 420 34.22 17.95 -9.03
CA LEU A 420 34.49 16.71 -9.77
C LEU A 420 35.97 16.69 -10.19
N PRO A 421 36.57 15.51 -10.46
CA PRO A 421 37.93 15.41 -11.01
C PRO A 421 38.12 16.15 -12.35
N SER A 422 37.04 16.42 -13.07
CA SER A 422 37.03 17.25 -14.28
C SER A 422 37.25 18.74 -14.03
N GLY A 423 37.22 19.17 -12.77
CA GLY A 423 37.29 20.57 -12.36
C GLY A 423 35.94 21.29 -12.35
N VAL A 424 34.86 20.64 -12.80
CA VAL A 424 33.50 21.20 -12.74
C VAL A 424 32.98 21.10 -11.31
N THR A 425 32.34 22.16 -10.82
CA THR A 425 31.66 22.16 -9.51
C THR A 425 30.17 21.96 -9.70
N MET A 426 29.57 21.08 -8.89
CA MET A 426 28.15 20.73 -8.92
C MET A 426 27.59 20.65 -7.50
N ASP A 427 26.27 20.68 -7.36
CA ASP A 427 25.65 20.35 -6.08
C ASP A 427 25.75 18.84 -5.81
N ARG A 428 26.12 18.47 -4.57
CA ARG A 428 26.30 17.07 -4.17
C ARG A 428 25.06 16.23 -4.47
N SER A 429 23.86 16.76 -4.22
CA SER A 429 22.62 16.00 -4.41
C SER A 429 22.40 15.64 -5.88
N VAL A 430 22.72 16.58 -6.79
CA VAL A 430 22.57 16.43 -8.25
C VAL A 430 23.55 15.40 -8.79
N ILE A 431 24.84 15.51 -8.46
CA ILE A 431 25.85 14.55 -8.95
C ILE A 431 25.64 13.15 -8.34
N THR A 432 25.22 13.05 -7.08
CA THR A 432 24.92 11.76 -6.46
C THR A 432 23.75 11.08 -7.17
N LYS A 433 22.70 11.83 -7.52
CA LYS A 433 21.56 11.32 -8.30
C LYS A 433 21.96 10.90 -9.73
N HIS A 434 22.88 11.61 -10.36
CA HIS A 434 23.45 11.18 -11.65
C HIS A 434 24.21 9.86 -11.52
N LEU A 435 25.10 9.74 -10.52
CA LEU A 435 25.95 8.57 -10.29
C LEU A 435 25.16 7.30 -9.90
N LEU A 436 23.95 7.45 -9.38
CA LEU A 436 23.01 6.34 -9.19
C LEU A 436 22.52 5.73 -10.50
N ASN A 437 22.43 6.53 -11.58
CA ASN A 437 21.96 6.10 -12.89
C ASN A 437 23.11 5.81 -13.87
N SER A 438 24.22 6.54 -13.77
CA SER A 438 25.38 6.45 -14.67
C SER A 438 26.67 6.74 -13.89
N SER A 439 27.57 5.77 -13.78
CA SER A 439 28.86 5.88 -13.04
C SER A 439 29.92 6.69 -13.79
N THR A 440 29.53 7.85 -14.32
CA THR A 440 30.33 8.70 -15.19
C THR A 440 30.16 10.17 -14.81
N ASP A 441 31.13 11.01 -15.15
CA ASP A 441 31.00 12.46 -15.12
C ASP A 441 30.01 12.93 -16.21
N PRO A 442 29.00 13.77 -15.88
CA PRO A 442 27.95 14.18 -16.82
C PRO A 442 28.44 15.07 -17.98
N PHE A 443 29.63 15.67 -17.88
CA PHE A 443 30.18 16.60 -18.89
C PHE A 443 31.16 15.93 -19.85
N ASN A 444 32.06 15.09 -19.34
CA ASN A 444 33.10 14.44 -20.15
C ASN A 444 32.93 12.92 -20.32
N ARG A 445 31.95 12.32 -19.63
CA ARG A 445 31.61 10.88 -19.66
C ARG A 445 32.72 9.94 -19.18
N LEU A 446 33.73 10.44 -18.47
CA LEU A 446 34.76 9.60 -17.85
C LEU A 446 34.21 8.90 -16.60
N PRO A 447 34.71 7.72 -16.21
CA PRO A 447 34.26 7.04 -14.99
C PRO A 447 34.44 7.91 -13.74
N LEU A 448 33.41 7.96 -12.91
CA LEU A 448 33.38 8.79 -11.69
C LEU A 448 32.65 8.04 -10.57
N THR A 449 33.17 8.10 -9.36
CA THR A 449 32.52 7.56 -8.16
C THR A 449 32.31 8.63 -7.09
N VAL A 450 31.38 8.40 -6.16
CA VAL A 450 31.02 9.36 -5.10
C VAL A 450 32.22 9.70 -4.21
N ASP A 451 33.11 8.73 -3.96
CA ASP A 451 34.31 8.91 -3.13
C ASP A 451 35.35 9.85 -3.76
N GLN A 452 35.26 10.10 -5.07
CA GLN A 452 36.16 11.00 -5.79
C GLN A 452 35.71 12.46 -5.75
N LEU A 453 34.53 12.74 -5.18
CA LEU A 453 33.98 14.10 -5.08
C LEU A 453 34.65 14.86 -3.93
N GLN A 454 35.26 15.99 -4.23
CA GLN A 454 35.90 16.84 -3.22
C GLN A 454 34.93 17.95 -2.77
N PRO A 455 34.71 18.18 -1.47
CA PRO A 455 33.90 19.31 -1.01
C PRO A 455 34.51 20.67 -1.42
N ALA A 456 33.73 21.53 -2.06
CA ALA A 456 34.14 22.89 -2.42
C ALA A 456 33.90 23.86 -1.25
N VAL A 457 34.64 23.69 -0.15
CA VAL A 457 34.38 24.39 1.13
C VAL A 457 34.44 25.92 0.96
N GLU A 458 35.42 26.44 0.23
CA GLU A 458 35.56 27.88 -0.02
C GLU A 458 34.37 28.45 -0.81
N LEU A 459 33.93 27.74 -1.85
CA LEU A 459 32.76 28.15 -2.65
C LEU A 459 31.48 28.11 -1.81
N LYS A 460 31.33 27.08 -0.97
CA LYS A 460 30.21 26.98 -0.04
C LYS A 460 30.15 28.19 0.90
N GLU A 461 31.28 28.59 1.48
CA GLU A 461 31.34 29.79 2.32
C GLU A 461 31.00 31.07 1.55
N GLN A 462 31.42 31.19 0.28
CA GLN A 462 31.07 32.33 -0.56
C GLN A 462 29.56 32.38 -0.85
N ILE A 463 28.97 31.24 -1.23
CA ILE A 463 27.54 31.11 -1.47
C ILE A 463 26.75 31.44 -0.19
N ASP A 464 27.13 30.86 0.94
CA ASP A 464 26.47 31.10 2.24
C ASP A 464 26.53 32.58 2.64
N ASN A 465 27.69 33.22 2.44
CA ASN A 465 27.85 34.65 2.71
C ASN A 465 27.01 35.51 1.75
N TRP A 466 26.97 35.16 0.46
CA TRP A 466 26.14 35.85 -0.52
C TRP A 466 24.66 35.76 -0.16
N ILE A 467 24.16 34.56 0.14
CA ILE A 467 22.77 34.33 0.59
C ILE A 467 22.47 35.15 1.85
N ARG A 468 23.37 35.15 2.86
CA ARG A 468 23.20 35.96 4.07
C ARG A 468 23.13 37.46 3.79
N THR A 469 24.00 37.98 2.92
CA THR A 469 23.98 39.41 2.55
C THR A 469 22.72 39.80 1.81
N LYS A 470 22.16 38.90 0.98
CA LYS A 470 20.86 39.05 0.34
C LYS A 470 19.73 39.07 1.36
N LYS A 471 19.63 38.06 2.24
CA LYS A 471 18.59 37.98 3.29
C LYS A 471 18.60 39.20 4.23
N ASN A 472 19.78 39.77 4.53
CA ASN A 472 19.90 40.99 5.36
C ASN A 472 19.53 42.30 4.63
N ARG A 473 19.42 42.30 3.29
CA ARG A 473 19.00 43.48 2.50
C ARG A 473 17.49 43.52 2.26
N THR A 474 16.79 42.40 2.43
CA THR A 474 15.34 42.26 2.19
C THR A 474 14.49 42.49 3.44
N VAL A 475 15.12 42.64 4.62
CA VAL A 475 14.51 43.10 5.89
C VAL A 475 14.67 44.60 6.02
#